data_AF-A0A966QLR6-F1
#
_entry.id   AF-A0A966QLR6-F1
#
_cell.length_a   1.000
_cell.length_b   1.000
_cell.length_c   1.000
_cell.angle_alpha   90.00
_cell.angle_beta   90.00
_cell.angle_gamma   90.00
#
_symmetry.space_group_name_H-M   'P 1'
#
loop_
_entity.id
_entity.type
_entity.pdbx_description
1 polymer ?
#
loop_
_entity_poly.entity_id
_entity_poly.type
_entity_poly.pdbx_seq_one_letter_code
_entity_poly.pdbx_strand_id
1 'polypeptide(L)'
;MRALVLTLVLVCTLMARPAVVLAGPLNWHEVPASPAGRQWWDEGSLRFNRDGALTVLSRFQPVEADDLTTTRPRSLGDLYVMQIDCEQNLFRDTSINGIPRWRSEWHPADGDALTEAVVQQSCAAASLLNPTSPTRPA
;
A
#
# COMPACT_ATOMS: atom_id res chain seq x y z
N MET A 1 -36.45 37.96 4.92
CA MET A 1 -35.32 37.43 4.12
C MET A 1 -34.09 37.11 4.98
N ARG A 2 -33.56 38.04 5.80
CA ARG A 2 -32.40 37.79 6.68
C ARG A 2 -32.56 36.62 7.67
N ALA A 3 -33.71 36.53 8.35
CA ALA A 3 -33.97 35.43 9.29
C ALA A 3 -33.98 34.06 8.58
N LEU A 4 -34.58 33.96 7.39
CA LEU A 4 -34.61 32.72 6.60
C LEU A 4 -33.19 32.28 6.19
N VAL A 5 -32.34 33.23 5.79
CA VAL A 5 -30.93 32.95 5.44
C VAL A 5 -30.16 32.45 6.66
N LEU A 6 -30.34 33.07 7.83
CA LEU A 6 -29.70 32.62 9.08
C LEU A 6 -30.16 31.22 9.48
N THR A 7 -31.45 30.93 9.37
CA THR A 7 -31.99 29.59 9.66
C THR A 7 -31.44 28.55 8.69
N LEU A 8 -31.33 28.87 7.40
CA LEU A 8 -30.79 27.96 6.38
C LEU A 8 -29.31 27.66 6.63
N VAL A 9 -28.51 28.68 6.96
CA VAL A 9 -27.07 28.52 7.30
C VAL A 9 -26.90 27.67 8.55
N LEU A 10 -27.73 27.89 9.58
CA LEU A 10 -27.70 27.08 10.80
C LEU A 10 -28.06 25.61 10.53
N VAL A 11 -29.07 25.35 9.70
CA VAL A 11 -29.46 23.99 9.32
C VAL A 11 -28.36 23.32 8.50
N CYS A 12 -27.76 24.01 7.52
CA CYS A 12 -26.66 23.45 6.73
C CYS A 12 -25.42 23.13 7.58
N THR A 13 -25.06 23.99 8.53
CA THR A 13 -23.91 23.74 9.42
C THR A 13 -24.15 22.59 10.39
N LEU A 14 -25.37 22.40 10.89
CA LEU A 14 -25.71 21.26 11.74
C LEU A 14 -25.74 19.92 10.98
N MET A 15 -26.06 19.94 9.69
CA MET A 15 -26.07 18.75 8.82
C MET A 15 -24.68 18.38 8.29
N ALA A 16 -23.73 19.31 8.26
CA ALA A 16 -22.35 19.08 7.79
C ALA A 16 -21.45 18.47 8.88
N ARG A 17 -21.88 17.36 9.50
CA ARG A 17 -21.01 16.63 10.43
C ARG A 17 -19.87 15.95 9.66
N PRO A 18 -18.60 16.12 10.06
CA PRO A 18 -17.51 15.38 9.44
C PRO A 18 -17.75 13.89 9.67
N ALA A 19 -17.76 13.12 8.58
CA ALA A 19 -17.71 11.67 8.68
C ALA A 19 -16.37 11.29 9.33
N VAL A 20 -16.41 10.59 10.46
CA VAL A 20 -15.21 10.00 11.06
C VAL A 20 -14.80 8.84 10.15
N VAL A 21 -13.73 9.04 9.37
CA VAL A 21 -13.10 7.97 8.61
C VAL A 21 -12.11 7.29 9.55
N LEU A 22 -12.45 6.10 10.05
CA LEU A 22 -11.50 5.21 10.70
C LEU A 22 -10.60 4.62 9.61
N ALA A 23 -9.36 5.10 9.51
CA ALA A 23 -8.32 4.35 8.82
C ALA A 23 -8.11 3.04 9.59
N GLY A 24 -8.09 1.90 8.88
CA GLY A 24 -7.78 0.61 9.49
C GLY A 24 -6.41 0.66 10.19
N PRO A 25 -6.19 -0.18 11.22
CA PRO A 25 -4.88 -0.25 11.87
C PRO A 25 -3.82 -0.66 10.84
N LEU A 26 -2.73 0.10 10.78
CA LEU A 26 -1.55 -0.26 9.99
C LEU A 26 -0.88 -1.46 10.66
N ASN A 27 -0.78 -2.58 9.94
CA ASN A 27 -0.11 -3.78 10.43
C ASN A 27 1.06 -4.13 9.51
N TRP A 28 2.21 -3.51 9.79
CA TRP A 28 3.42 -3.65 9.00
C TRP A 28 4.17 -4.92 9.34
N HIS A 29 4.46 -5.72 8.33
CA HIS A 29 5.29 -6.90 8.40
C HIS A 29 6.61 -6.63 7.68
N GLU A 30 7.72 -6.79 8.39
CA GLU A 30 9.06 -6.67 7.80
C GLU A 30 9.47 -7.95 7.09
N VAL A 31 10.02 -7.83 5.88
CA VAL A 31 10.65 -8.96 5.19
C VAL A 31 12.12 -9.07 5.58
N PRO A 32 12.78 -10.22 5.42
CA PRO A 32 14.22 -10.35 5.69
C PRO A 32 15.02 -9.26 4.98
N ALA A 33 15.79 -8.50 5.75
CA ALA A 33 16.62 -7.42 5.20
C ALA A 33 17.66 -7.95 4.19
N SER A 34 18.06 -7.09 3.25
CA SER A 34 19.06 -7.39 2.24
C SER A 34 20.14 -6.29 2.22
N PRO A 35 21.26 -6.49 1.50
CA PRO A 35 22.24 -5.43 1.28
C PRO A 35 21.66 -4.16 0.63
N ALA A 36 20.51 -4.26 -0.06
CA ALA A 36 19.82 -3.11 -0.64
C ALA A 36 19.08 -2.27 0.43
N GLY A 37 18.66 -2.88 1.55
CA GLY A 37 17.92 -2.18 2.60
C GLY A 37 16.95 -3.06 3.36
N ARG A 38 15.87 -2.42 3.81
CA ARG A 38 14.75 -3.05 4.51
C ARG A 38 13.45 -2.76 3.78
N GLN A 39 12.50 -3.67 3.84
CA GLN A 39 11.18 -3.48 3.26
C GLN A 39 10.10 -4.03 4.17
N TRP A 40 8.94 -3.36 4.18
CA TRP A 40 7.75 -3.78 4.92
C TRP A 40 6.55 -3.84 3.97
N TRP A 41 5.56 -4.67 4.32
CA TRP A 41 4.24 -4.68 3.68
C TRP A 41 3.14 -4.56 4.73
N ASP A 42 2.03 -3.89 4.39
CA ASP A 42 0.91 -3.66 5.31
C ASP A 42 -0.22 -4.67 5.08
N GLU A 43 -0.50 -5.52 6.06
CA GLU A 43 -1.58 -6.52 5.98
C GLU A 43 -2.96 -5.88 5.86
N GLY A 44 -3.17 -4.73 6.52
CA GLY A 44 -4.44 -4.00 6.46
C GLY A 44 -4.77 -3.45 5.07
N SER A 45 -3.77 -3.39 4.18
CA SER A 45 -3.92 -2.90 2.81
C SER A 45 -4.26 -4.00 1.80
N LEU A 46 -4.18 -5.28 2.19
CA LEU A 46 -4.38 -6.41 1.29
C LEU A 46 -5.78 -6.40 0.68
N ARG A 47 -5.86 -6.29 -0.64
CA ARG A 47 -7.14 -6.28 -1.35
C ARG A 47 -6.99 -6.81 -2.77
N PHE A 48 -7.76 -7.83 -3.12
CA PHE A 48 -7.91 -8.24 -4.51
C PHE A 48 -8.73 -7.21 -5.30
N ASN A 49 -8.25 -6.89 -6.50
CA ASN A 49 -9.00 -6.10 -7.47
C ASN A 49 -9.92 -7.00 -8.32
N ARG A 50 -10.63 -6.41 -9.29
CA ARG A 50 -11.57 -7.13 -10.15
C ARG A 50 -10.91 -8.07 -11.15
N ASP A 51 -9.65 -7.84 -11.46
CA ASP A 51 -8.84 -8.62 -12.40
C ASP A 51 -8.12 -9.78 -11.70
N GLY A 52 -8.32 -9.95 -10.38
CA GLY A 52 -7.67 -10.99 -9.58
C GLY A 52 -6.29 -10.63 -9.04
N ALA A 53 -5.75 -9.44 -9.35
CA ALA A 53 -4.47 -9.00 -8.80
C ALA A 53 -4.62 -8.51 -7.35
N LEU A 54 -3.70 -8.91 -6.49
CA LEU A 54 -3.58 -8.46 -5.11
C LEU A 54 -2.98 -7.05 -5.08
N THR A 55 -3.62 -6.12 -4.38
CA THR A 55 -3.05 -4.81 -4.05
C THR A 55 -2.49 -4.84 -2.64
N VAL A 56 -1.28 -4.30 -2.45
CA VAL A 56 -0.62 -4.17 -1.14
C VAL A 56 0.17 -2.86 -1.07
N LEU A 57 0.15 -2.23 0.11
CA LEU A 57 1.00 -1.09 0.44
C LEU A 57 2.33 -1.62 0.99
N SER A 58 3.44 -1.18 0.41
CA SER A 58 4.79 -1.51 0.83
C SER A 58 5.62 -0.26 1.13
N ARG A 59 6.62 -0.40 1.99
CA ARG A 59 7.61 0.65 2.26
C ARG A 59 9.00 0.07 2.06
N PHE A 60 9.82 0.68 1.21
CA PHE A 60 11.23 0.36 1.07
C PHE A 60 12.09 1.44 1.70
N GLN A 61 13.05 1.04 2.52
CA GLN A 61 14.06 1.93 3.07
C GLN A 61 15.43 1.45 2.63
N PRO A 62 16.17 2.21 1.81
CA PRO A 62 17.52 1.84 1.41
C PRO A 62 18.46 1.85 2.63
N VAL A 63 19.55 1.09 2.56
CA VAL A 63 20.66 1.28 3.49
C VAL A 63 21.13 2.73 3.35
N GLU A 64 21.11 3.49 4.44
CA GLU A 64 21.63 4.86 4.43
C GLU A 64 23.13 4.78 4.10
N ALA A 65 23.56 5.47 3.04
CA ALA A 65 24.98 5.79 2.92
C ALA A 65 25.34 6.60 4.16
N ASP A 66 26.40 6.19 4.85
CA ASP A 66 26.90 6.75 6.11
C ASP A 66 27.47 8.17 5.88
N ASP A 67 26.62 9.11 5.45
CA ASP A 67 27.00 10.49 5.23
C ASP A 67 26.71 11.29 6.50
N LEU A 68 27.64 11.13 7.46
CA LEU A 68 27.73 11.87 8.71
C LEU A 68 27.81 13.41 8.53
N THR A 69 27.83 13.92 7.29
CA THR A 69 27.96 15.35 6.99
C THR A 69 26.65 16.05 6.65
N THR A 70 25.55 15.32 6.41
CA THR A 70 24.29 15.93 6.03
C THR A 70 23.29 15.97 7.20
N THR A 71 22.95 17.16 7.69
CA THR A 71 21.84 17.47 8.61
C THR A 71 20.46 17.24 7.96
N ARG A 72 20.29 16.22 7.10
CA ARG A 72 19.00 15.90 6.49
C ARG A 72 18.23 14.99 7.44
N PRO A 73 16.92 15.20 7.63
CA PRO A 73 16.08 14.22 8.30
C PRO A 73 16.27 12.85 7.64
N ARG A 74 16.45 11.82 8.47
CA ARG A 74 16.50 10.42 8.08
C ARG A 74 15.37 10.11 7.10
N SER A 75 15.68 9.59 5.90
CA SER A 75 14.64 9.29 4.93
C SER A 75 13.70 8.22 5.52
N LEU A 76 12.39 8.49 5.52
CA LEU A 76 11.37 7.56 6.04
C LEU A 76 11.14 6.33 5.13
N GLY A 77 11.89 6.25 4.02
CA GLY A 77 11.71 5.28 2.94
C GLY A 77 10.70 5.76 1.89
N ASP A 78 10.67 5.06 0.77
CA ASP A 78 9.69 5.23 -0.29
C ASP A 78 8.49 4.31 -0.04
N LEU A 79 7.28 4.83 -0.27
CA LEU A 79 6.02 4.10 -0.14
C LEU A 79 5.49 3.69 -1.51
N TYR A 80 5.11 2.43 -1.66
CA TYR A 80 4.67 1.82 -2.91
C TYR A 80 3.27 1.24 -2.75
N VAL A 81 2.39 1.50 -3.71
CA VAL A 81 1.17 0.71 -3.87
C VAL A 81 1.42 -0.29 -4.99
N MET A 82 1.66 -1.54 -4.60
CA MET A 82 1.97 -2.62 -5.52
C MET A 82 0.69 -3.33 -5.94
N GLN A 83 0.65 -3.76 -7.19
CA GLN A 83 -0.24 -4.82 -7.66
C GLN A 83 0.57 -6.07 -7.93
N ILE A 84 0.05 -7.22 -7.53
CA ILE A 84 0.73 -8.51 -7.56
C ILE A 84 -0.18 -9.53 -8.22
N ASP A 85 0.35 -10.23 -9.21
CA ASP A 85 -0.21 -11.47 -9.71
C ASP A 85 0.44 -12.63 -8.94
N CYS A 86 -0.29 -13.18 -7.98
CA CYS A 86 0.20 -14.25 -7.11
C CYS A 86 0.38 -15.58 -7.84
N GLU A 87 -0.29 -15.80 -8.98
CA GLU A 87 -0.17 -17.03 -9.76
C GLU A 87 1.07 -17.00 -10.66
N GLN A 88 1.34 -15.84 -11.26
CA GLN A 88 2.46 -15.65 -12.18
C GLN A 88 3.74 -15.12 -11.53
N ASN A 89 3.70 -14.82 -10.22
CA ASN A 89 4.80 -14.19 -9.48
C ASN A 89 5.28 -12.88 -10.13
N LEU A 90 4.31 -12.06 -10.55
CA LEU A 90 4.55 -10.75 -11.17
C LEU A 90 4.10 -9.63 -10.26
N PHE A 91 4.77 -8.49 -10.34
CA PHE A 91 4.35 -7.28 -9.64
C PHE A 91 4.47 -6.04 -10.52
N ARG A 92 3.79 -4.98 -10.12
CA ARG A 92 3.97 -3.64 -10.66
C ARG A 92 3.65 -2.58 -9.62
N ASP A 93 4.36 -1.46 -9.66
CA ASP A 93 4.06 -0.32 -8.82
C ASP A 93 3.02 0.57 -9.47
N THR A 94 1.86 0.73 -8.84
CA THR A 94 0.77 1.59 -9.32
C THR A 94 0.81 2.98 -8.70
N SER A 95 1.54 3.16 -7.61
CA SER A 95 1.86 4.46 -7.03
C SER A 95 3.16 4.41 -6.26
N ILE A 96 3.93 5.50 -6.32
CA ILE A 96 5.13 5.71 -5.50
C ILE A 96 4.97 7.05 -4.78
N ASN A 97 5.08 7.06 -3.46
CA ASN A 97 4.91 8.24 -2.60
C ASN A 97 3.62 9.04 -2.90
N GLY A 98 2.53 8.33 -3.17
CA GLY A 98 1.22 8.91 -3.50
C GLY A 98 1.10 9.44 -4.93
N ILE A 99 2.14 9.36 -5.75
CA ILE A 99 2.11 9.73 -7.17
C ILE A 99 1.66 8.51 -7.99
N PRO A 100 0.55 8.56 -8.74
CA PRO A 100 0.12 7.44 -9.57
C PRO A 100 1.11 7.14 -10.70
N ARG A 101 1.33 5.85 -10.98
CA ARG A 101 2.16 5.32 -12.07
C ARG A 101 1.26 4.67 -13.11
N TRP A 102 0.69 5.49 -13.98
CA TRP A 102 -0.19 5.00 -15.05
C TRP A 102 0.56 4.07 -15.98
N ARG A 103 -0.08 2.95 -16.36
CA ARG A 103 0.50 1.95 -17.28
C ARG A 103 1.84 1.38 -16.80
N SER A 104 2.01 1.19 -15.49
CA SER A 104 3.16 0.45 -14.99
C SER A 104 3.19 -0.96 -15.57
N GLU A 105 4.39 -1.35 -16.00
CA GLU A 105 4.65 -2.64 -16.59
C GLU A 105 4.72 -3.72 -15.50
N TRP A 106 4.35 -4.94 -15.87
CA TRP A 106 4.52 -6.09 -15.01
C TRP A 106 5.96 -6.56 -15.06
N HIS A 107 6.55 -6.78 -13.90
CA HIS A 107 7.90 -7.28 -13.73
C HIS A 107 7.87 -8.61 -12.94
N PRO A 108 8.75 -9.58 -13.26
CA PRO A 108 8.98 -10.71 -12.39
C PRO A 108 9.41 -10.25 -11.00
N ALA A 109 8.88 -10.87 -9.95
CA ALA A 109 9.31 -10.58 -8.58
C ALA A 109 10.73 -11.09 -8.28
N ASP A 110 11.21 -12.04 -9.08
CA ASP A 110 12.53 -12.63 -8.95
C ASP A 110 13.64 -11.62 -9.29
N GLY A 111 14.75 -11.67 -8.57
CA GLY A 111 15.95 -10.85 -8.82
C GLY A 111 16.18 -9.71 -7.82
N ASP A 112 15.23 -9.42 -6.96
CA ASP A 112 15.42 -8.60 -5.76
C ASP A 112 14.82 -9.31 -4.53
N ALA A 113 15.66 -9.64 -3.56
CA ALA A 113 15.26 -10.45 -2.41
C ALA A 113 14.19 -9.77 -1.53
N LEU A 114 14.15 -8.44 -1.50
CA LEU A 114 13.15 -7.71 -0.71
C LEU A 114 11.78 -7.77 -1.39
N THR A 115 11.74 -7.46 -2.68
CA THR A 115 10.52 -7.50 -3.51
C THR A 115 9.96 -8.91 -3.59
N GLU A 116 10.81 -9.90 -3.83
CA GLU A 116 10.43 -11.32 -3.86
C GLU A 116 9.76 -11.72 -2.54
N ALA A 117 10.38 -11.37 -1.40
CA ALA A 117 9.83 -11.69 -0.10
C ALA A 117 8.50 -10.96 0.19
N VAL A 118 8.35 -9.70 -0.23
CA VAL A 118 7.07 -8.97 -0.11
C VAL A 118 5.98 -9.68 -0.92
N VAL A 119 6.28 -10.05 -2.17
CA VAL A 119 5.33 -10.75 -3.04
C VAL A 119 4.89 -12.07 -2.42
N GLN A 120 5.85 -12.91 -2.02
CA GLN A 120 5.54 -14.23 -1.44
C GLN A 120 4.75 -14.13 -0.14
N GLN A 121 5.17 -13.28 0.80
CA GLN A 121 4.52 -13.17 2.11
C GLN A 121 3.13 -12.54 2.01
N SER A 122 2.96 -11.50 1.20
CA SER A 122 1.65 -10.85 1.02
C SER A 122 0.65 -11.76 0.32
N CYS A 123 1.07 -12.53 -0.69
CA CYS A 123 0.22 -13.55 -1.33
C CYS A 123 -0.17 -14.67 -0.35
N ALA A 124 0.77 -15.15 0.47
CA ALA A 124 0.48 -16.15 1.49
C ALA A 124 -0.54 -15.62 2.51
N ALA A 125 -0.36 -14.40 3.03
CA ALA A 125 -1.30 -13.77 3.96
C ALA A 125 -2.69 -13.54 3.32
N ALA A 126 -2.74 -13.06 2.08
CA ALA A 126 -4.00 -12.82 1.38
C ALA A 126 -4.81 -14.12 1.15
N SER A 127 -4.13 -15.25 0.92
CA SER A 127 -4.77 -16.55 0.76
C SER A 127 -5.51 -17.01 2.03
N LEU A 128 -5.00 -16.62 3.21
CA LEU A 128 -5.60 -16.94 4.52
C LEU A 128 -6.80 -16.04 4.84
N LEU A 129 -6.77 -14.79 4.36
CA LEU A 129 -7.83 -13.80 4.60
C LEU A 129 -9.05 -13.99 3.69
N ASN A 130 -8.90 -14.66 2.54
CA ASN A 130 -10.00 -14.90 1.61
C ASN A 130 -9.98 -16.34 1.03
N PRO A 131 -10.43 -17.35 1.79
CA PRO A 131 -10.42 -18.75 1.36
C PRO A 131 -11.37 -19.05 0.18
N THR A 132 -12.20 -18.09 -0.23
CA THR A 132 -13.14 -18.18 -1.35
C THR A 132 -12.69 -17.42 -2.59
N SER A 133 -11.53 -16.75 -2.56
CA SER A 133 -10.94 -16.19 -3.78
C SER A 133 -10.78 -17.35 -4.78
N PRO A 134 -11.19 -17.18 -6.04
CA PRO A 134 -11.13 -18.26 -7.02
C PRO A 134 -9.68 -18.58 -7.36
N THR A 135 -8.99 -19.32 -6.49
CA THR A 135 -8.10 -20.36 -6.96
C THR A 135 -8.99 -21.34 -7.73
N ARG A 136 -9.10 -21.18 -9.05
CA ARG A 136 -9.83 -22.13 -9.90
C ARG A 136 -9.44 -22.00 -11.39
N PRO A 137 -9.30 -23.10 -12.16
CA PRO A 137 -8.78 -24.46 -11.87
C PRO A 137 -7.77 -24.93 -12.99
N ALA A 138 -7.04 -26.05 -12.92
CA ALA A 138 -7.37 -27.44 -12.53
C ALA A 138 -6.28 -28.12 -11.68
#